data_AF-A0A4Y9YRK1-F1
#
_entry.id   AF-A0A4Y9YRK1-F1
#
_cell.length_a   1.000
_cell.length_b   1.000
_cell.length_c   1.000
_cell.angle_alpha   90.00
_cell.angle_beta   90.00
_cell.angle_gamma   90.00
#
_symmetry.space_group_name_H-M   'P 1'
#
loop_
_entity.id
_entity.type
_entity.pdbx_description
1 polymer ?
#
loop_
_entity_poly.entity_id
_entity_poly.type
_entity_poly.pdbx_seq_one_letter_code
_entity_poly.pdbx_strand_id
1 'polypeptide(L)'
;MVFMCKKCKKAFRKDMSTYEDSDEYCPHCDNHYVLEAKTPKPMLSVEGEDIRVDARMIKDERAKQNPSRTIFMQDFTDKLG
;
A
#
# COMPACT_ATOMS: atom_id res chain seq x y z
N MET A 1 -13.94 0.80 -29.04
CA MET A 1 -14.44 0.56 -27.67
C MET A 1 -15.33 1.71 -27.21
N VAL A 2 -16.24 1.46 -26.28
CA VAL A 2 -17.14 2.48 -25.70
C VAL A 2 -16.75 2.66 -24.23
N PHE A 3 -16.46 3.90 -23.83
CA PHE A 3 -16.04 4.25 -22.48
C PHE A 3 -16.97 5.29 -21.87
N MET A 4 -16.93 5.41 -20.54
CA MET A 4 -17.68 6.44 -19.81
C MET A 4 -16.72 7.22 -18.92
N CYS A 5 -16.71 8.55 -19.07
CA CYS A 5 -15.79 9.40 -18.32
C CYS A 5 -16.23 9.55 -16.86
N LYS A 6 -15.30 9.37 -15.92
CA LYS A 6 -15.57 9.49 -14.47
C LYS A 6 -15.90 10.92 -14.03
N LYS A 7 -15.25 11.94 -14.60
CA LYS A 7 -15.51 13.34 -14.25
C LYS A 7 -16.85 13.83 -14.81
N CYS A 8 -17.15 13.45 -16.06
CA CYS A 8 -18.16 14.13 -16.88
C CYS A 8 -19.40 13.27 -17.14
N LYS A 9 -19.33 11.97 -16.79
CA LYS A 9 -20.40 10.96 -16.92
C LYS A 9 -20.97 10.81 -18.33
N LYS A 10 -20.32 11.39 -19.35
CA LYS A 10 -20.66 11.24 -20.76
C LYS A 10 -20.01 9.98 -21.31
N ALA A 11 -20.77 9.22 -22.10
CA ALA A 11 -20.26 8.11 -22.87
C ALA A 11 -19.56 8.62 -24.12
N PHE A 12 -18.41 8.04 -24.46
CA PHE A 12 -17.68 8.33 -25.69
C PHE A 12 -17.18 7.04 -26.33
N ARG A 13 -16.93 7.08 -27.64
CA ARG A 13 -16.39 5.95 -28.39
C ARG A 13 -14.98 6.29 -28.85
N LYS A 14 -14.06 5.35 -28.71
CA LYS A 14 -12.69 5.47 -29.19
C LYS A 14 -12.28 4.18 -29.88
N ASP A 15 -11.68 4.30 -31.06
CA ASP A 15 -11.14 3.18 -31.81
C ASP A 15 -9.79 2.78 -31.22
N MET A 16 -9.63 1.51 -30.86
CA MET A 16 -8.42 0.99 -30.18
C MET A 16 -7.40 0.40 -31.15
N SER A 17 -7.69 0.40 -32.46
CA SER A 17 -6.76 -0.07 -33.48
C SER A 17 -5.61 0.90 -33.73
N THR A 18 -5.82 2.19 -33.46
CA THR A 18 -4.84 3.26 -33.57
C THR A 18 -4.94 4.06 -32.29
N TYR A 19 -3.91 3.96 -31.45
CA TYR A 19 -3.88 4.56 -30.12
C TYR A 19 -2.74 5.57 -30.05
N GLU A 20 -3.08 6.85 -29.93
CA GLU A 20 -2.14 7.97 -29.85
C GLU A 20 -2.24 8.68 -28.49
N ASP A 21 -1.23 9.47 -28.11
CA ASP A 21 -1.18 10.13 -26.79
C ASP A 21 -2.34 11.13 -26.55
N SER A 22 -2.95 11.65 -27.62
CA SER A 22 -4.16 12.48 -27.53
C SER A 22 -5.38 11.70 -27.07
N ASP A 23 -5.34 10.38 -27.23
CA ASP A 23 -6.46 9.49 -26.96
C ASP A 23 -6.53 9.05 -25.51
N GLU A 24 -5.55 9.42 -24.69
CA GLU A 24 -5.55 9.16 -23.25
C GLU A 24 -6.56 10.05 -22.49
N TYR A 25 -7.12 11.04 -23.17
CA TYR A 25 -8.01 12.04 -22.62
C TYR A 25 -9.46 11.85 -23.10
N CYS A 26 -10.40 12.16 -22.22
CA CYS A 26 -11.80 12.22 -22.61
C CYS A 26 -12.08 13.46 -23.49
N PRO A 27 -12.70 13.31 -24.68
CA PRO A 27 -12.94 14.42 -25.62
C PRO A 27 -13.95 15.47 -25.12
N HIS A 28 -14.58 15.25 -23.96
CA HIS A 28 -15.57 16.16 -23.40
C HIS A 28 -15.05 17.07 -22.31
N CYS A 29 -13.93 16.74 -21.66
CA CYS A 29 -13.47 17.45 -20.48
C CYS A 29 -12.01 17.18 -20.10
N ASP A 30 -11.23 16.65 -21.05
CA ASP A 30 -9.79 16.42 -20.94
C ASP A 30 -9.39 15.61 -19.70
N ASN A 31 -10.27 14.70 -19.27
CA ASN A 31 -9.92 13.79 -18.20
C ASN A 31 -9.02 12.68 -18.73
N HIS A 32 -7.77 12.64 -18.27
CA HIS A 32 -6.88 11.50 -18.46
C HIS A 32 -7.50 10.26 -17.83
N TYR A 33 -7.82 9.25 -18.63
CA TYR A 33 -8.50 8.03 -18.16
C TYR A 33 -7.57 6.82 -18.09
N VAL A 34 -6.35 6.96 -18.60
CA VAL A 34 -5.30 5.93 -18.52
C VAL A 34 -4.65 6.01 -17.15
N LEU A 35 -4.77 4.96 -16.36
CA LEU A 35 -4.16 4.89 -15.03
C LEU A 35 -2.91 4.01 -15.11
N GLU A 36 -1.82 4.48 -14.52
CA GLU A 36 -0.62 3.67 -14.38
C GLU A 36 -0.89 2.39 -13.57
N ALA A 37 -0.27 1.30 -14.02
CA ALA A 37 -0.37 0.03 -13.33
C ALA A 37 0.27 0.13 -11.94
N LYS A 38 -0.52 -0.07 -10.88
CA LYS A 38 -0.01 -0.11 -9.51
C LYS A 38 0.71 -1.44 -9.26
N THR A 39 1.99 -1.39 -8.91
CA THR A 39 2.73 -2.57 -8.43
C THR A 39 2.42 -2.84 -6.96
N PRO A 40 2.22 -4.10 -6.55
CA PRO A 40 2.07 -4.44 -5.14
C PRO A 40 3.38 -4.14 -4.42
N LYS A 41 3.33 -3.29 -3.40
CA LYS A 41 4.47 -3.03 -2.51
C LYS A 41 4.46 -4.07 -1.39
N PRO A 42 5.60 -4.71 -1.06
CA PRO A 42 5.65 -5.60 0.09
C PRO A 42 5.34 -4.79 1.35
N MET A 43 4.28 -5.17 2.06
CA MET A 43 3.86 -4.56 3.31
C MET A 43 3.94 -5.63 4.41
N LEU A 44 4.69 -5.34 5.47
CA LEU A 44 4.73 -6.19 6.66
C LEU A 44 3.54 -5.78 7.55
N SER A 45 2.48 -6.58 7.56
CA SER A 45 1.39 -6.43 8.54
C SER A 45 1.70 -7.27 9.77
N VAL A 46 1.57 -6.67 10.96
CA VAL A 46 1.68 -7.39 12.23
C VAL A 46 0.24 -7.56 12.73
N GLU A 47 -0.27 -8.79 12.72
CA GLU A 47 -1.60 -9.10 13.22
C GLU A 47 -1.57 -9.31 14.73
N GLY A 48 -2.30 -8.48 15.48
CA GLY A 48 -2.50 -8.64 16.92
C GLY A 48 -3.86 -9.26 17.22
N GLU A 49 -3.88 -10.27 18.08
CA GLU A 49 -5.12 -10.81 18.65
C GLU A 49 -5.79 -9.82 19.62
N ASP A 50 -6.90 -10.21 20.25
CA ASP A 50 -7.57 -9.39 21.27
C ASP A 50 -6.59 -9.02 22.39
N ILE A 51 -6.49 -7.72 22.65
CA ILE A 51 -5.64 -7.08 23.65
C ILE A 51 -5.83 -7.68 25.06
N ARG A 52 -7.03 -8.18 25.38
CA ARG A 52 -7.31 -8.80 26.68
C ARG A 52 -6.70 -10.19 26.83
N VAL A 53 -6.48 -10.88 25.72
CA VAL A 53 -5.92 -12.24 25.67
C VAL A 53 -4.40 -12.16 25.49
N ASP A 54 -3.93 -11.27 24.61
CA ASP A 54 -2.51 -11.05 24.37
C ASP A 54 -2.13 -9.56 24.40
N ALA A 55 -1.53 -9.13 25.51
CA ALA A 55 -1.05 -7.76 25.70
C ALA A 55 0.39 -7.53 25.21
N ARG A 56 1.03 -8.50 24.53
CA ARG A 56 2.45 -8.40 24.13
C ARG A 56 2.74 -7.25 23.15
N MET A 57 1.74 -6.81 22.38
CA MET A 57 1.89 -5.69 21.44
C MET A 57 1.73 -4.31 22.09
N ILE A 58 1.33 -4.25 23.37
CA ILE A 58 1.13 -2.99 24.10
C ILE A 58 2.28 -2.80 25.08
N LYS A 59 2.85 -1.58 25.06
CA LYS A 59 3.88 -1.18 26.01
C LYS A 59 3.22 -0.63 27.28
N ASP A 60 3.39 -1.32 28.42
CA ASP A 60 3.05 -0.77 29.75
C ASP A 60 4.27 -0.05 30.33
N GLU A 61 4.14 1.26 30.56
CA GLU A 61 5.21 2.11 31.12
C GLU A 61 5.43 1.89 32.63
N ARG A 62 4.50 1.23 33.34
CA ARG A 62 4.64 0.93 34.78
C ARG A 62 5.50 -0.30 35.06
N ALA A 63 5.61 -1.20 34.09
CA ALA A 63 6.41 -2.40 34.23
C ALA A 63 7.90 -2.07 34.03
N LYS A 64 8.74 -2.51 34.98
CA LYS A 64 10.20 -2.35 34.87
C LYS A 64 10.68 -3.13 33.64
N GLN A 65 11.21 -2.42 32.66
CA GLN A 65 11.71 -3.02 31.43
C GLN A 65 12.97 -3.85 31.72
N ASN A 66 12.99 -5.10 31.28
CA ASN A 66 14.17 -5.94 31.38
C ASN A 66 15.15 -5.57 30.25
N PRO A 67 16.36 -5.10 30.56
CA PRO A 67 17.34 -4.69 29.55
C PRO A 67 17.79 -5.86 28.65
N SER A 68 17.64 -7.11 29.11
CA SER A 68 17.96 -8.30 28.32
C SER A 68 16.99 -8.59 27.16
N ARG A 69 15.84 -7.89 27.07
CA ARG A 69 14.87 -8.07 25.97
C ARG A 69 15.19 -7.20 24.75
N THR A 70 16.08 -6.23 24.86
CA THR A 70 16.50 -5.41 23.72
C THR A 70 17.60 -6.12 22.94
N ILE A 71 17.48 -6.12 21.62
CA ILE A 71 18.47 -6.72 20.70
C ILE A 71 19.85 -6.05 20.88
N PHE A 72 19.88 -4.78 21.30
CA PHE A 72 21.10 -4.00 21.48
C PHE A 72 21.93 -4.36 22.72
N MET A 73 21.37 -5.10 23.67
CA MET A 73 22.07 -5.52 24.91
C MET A 73 22.36 -7.02 24.94
N GLN A 74 22.03 -7.75 23.87
CA GLN A 74 22.35 -9.17 23.73
C GLN A 74 23.69 -9.29 22.99
N ASP A 75 24.70 -9.88 23.65
CA ASP A 75 25.96 -10.21 23.00
C ASP A 75 25.73 -11.40 22.02
N PHE A 76 25.80 -11.11 20.72
CA PHE A 76 25.67 -12.09 19.64
C PHE A 76 27.02 -12.52 19.05
N THR A 77 28.14 -12.12 19.67
CA THR A 77 29.50 -12.43 19.21
C THR A 77 29.75 -13.93 19.03
N ASP A 78 29.14 -14.75 19.88
CA ASP A 78 29.31 -16.22 19.87
C ASP A 78 28.58 -16.91 18.70
N LYS A 79 27.74 -16.19 17.94
CA LYS A 79 26.94 -16.75 16.84
C LYS A 79 27.43 -16.30 15.46
N LEU A 80 28.48 -15.49 15.40
CA LEU A 80 29.18 -15.12 14.18
C LEU A 80 30.34 -16.10 13.99
N GLY A 81 30.02 -17.30 13.50
CA GLY A 81 30.98 -18.29 13.01
C GLY A 81 31.20 -18.15 11.51
#